data_AF-A0A6H1XKE6-F1
#
_entry.id   AF-A0A6H1XKE6-F1
#
_cell.length_a   1.000
_cell.length_b   1.000
_cell.length_c   1.000
_cell.angle_alpha   90.00
_cell.angle_beta   90.00
_cell.angle_gamma   90.00
#
_symmetry.space_group_name_H-M   'P 1'
#
loop_
_entity.id
_entity.type
_entity.pdbx_description
1 polymer ?
#
loop_
_entity_poly.entity_id
_entity_poly.type
_entity_poly.pdbx_seq_one_letter_code
_entity_poly.pdbx_strand_id
1 'polypeptide(L)'
;MNLFVKSSNFSFVFGLSLDWFHQSKLSKKAEIKKNENWPFSGKNLFFFSESFFARRLSHCRYLCYALPGHVPSRPKGRRASIYNSSDNLGYIRGLHSKQKQLIKKLVHICMIDGKKTRSRAIVYKTFHCLAQHGDILRLLVNAIENVKPVCEVKKVRISGTTQLVPSIIATNRQETLAIRWMLEAAAKRHINKKSMSLDQCLADEILDASRKMGIARKKRDDLHKLAQANRSFSHYRWW
;
A
#
# COMPACT_ATOMS: atom_id res chain seq x y z
N MET A 1 -27.18 32.52 -76.40
CA MET A 1 -27.08 31.17 -75.81
C MET A 1 -27.75 31.22 -74.44
N ASN A 2 -28.73 30.33 -74.28
CA ASN A 2 -29.81 30.27 -73.28
C ASN A 2 -29.35 30.23 -71.81
N LEU A 3 -29.96 31.07 -70.94
CA LEU A 3 -31.02 30.81 -69.93
C LEU A 3 -30.48 30.25 -68.59
N PHE A 4 -30.48 30.99 -67.47
CA PHE A 4 -31.59 31.35 -66.56
C PHE A 4 -32.17 30.17 -65.72
N VAL A 5 -31.91 30.23 -64.40
CA VAL A 5 -32.92 30.29 -63.29
C VAL A 5 -33.38 29.04 -62.49
N LYS A 6 -33.38 29.23 -61.14
CA LYS A 6 -34.29 28.75 -60.05
C LYS A 6 -34.48 27.22 -59.87
N SER A 7 -35.09 26.68 -58.80
CA SER A 7 -35.37 26.96 -57.38
C SER A 7 -36.15 25.73 -56.87
N SER A 8 -36.31 25.62 -55.54
CA SER A 8 -37.45 25.03 -54.82
C SER A 8 -37.77 23.52 -54.86
N ASN A 9 -37.82 22.95 -53.63
CA ASN A 9 -38.83 22.04 -53.05
C ASN A 9 -39.63 21.11 -53.98
N PHE A 10 -39.67 19.80 -53.66
CA PHE A 10 -40.92 19.04 -53.44
C PHE A 10 -40.65 17.61 -52.95
N SER A 11 -41.48 17.18 -51.99
CA SER A 11 -41.61 15.82 -51.45
C SER A 11 -42.49 14.94 -52.36
N PHE A 12 -42.26 13.63 -52.46
CA PHE A 12 -43.23 12.54 -52.75
C PHE A 12 -42.43 11.21 -52.65
N VAL A 13 -42.66 10.24 -51.76
CA VAL A 13 -43.81 9.34 -51.48
C VAL A 13 -43.92 8.15 -52.47
N PHE A 14 -43.95 6.94 -51.86
CA PHE A 14 -44.15 5.56 -52.40
C PHE A 14 -43.11 5.03 -53.39
N GLY A 15 -42.64 3.78 -53.35
CA GLY A 15 -43.09 2.55 -52.70
C GLY A 15 -42.71 1.39 -53.64
N LEU A 16 -42.39 0.20 -53.07
CA LEU A 16 -42.43 -1.17 -53.64
C LEU A 16 -41.54 -2.03 -52.72
N SER A 17 -42.10 -2.66 -51.70
CA SER A 17 -42.78 -3.97 -51.77
C SER A 17 -41.79 -5.12 -52.02
N LEU A 18 -41.47 -5.85 -50.95
CA LEU A 18 -41.41 -7.30 -51.00
C LEU A 18 -41.96 -7.86 -49.68
N ASP A 19 -43.15 -8.43 -49.80
CA ASP A 19 -43.92 -9.14 -48.78
C ASP A 19 -43.28 -10.48 -48.40
N TRP A 20 -43.42 -10.86 -47.12
CA TRP A 20 -43.91 -12.17 -46.68
C TRP A 20 -44.18 -12.13 -45.15
N PHE A 21 -45.44 -11.96 -44.71
CA PHE A 21 -46.37 -13.01 -44.23
C PHE A 21 -45.77 -13.91 -43.11
N HIS A 22 -46.33 -14.08 -41.90
CA HIS A 22 -47.73 -14.11 -41.48
C HIS A 22 -47.85 -13.93 -39.95
N GLN A 23 -48.83 -13.15 -39.53
CA GLN A 23 -49.34 -13.00 -38.16
C GLN A 23 -50.63 -13.83 -38.02
N SER A 24 -50.92 -14.41 -36.85
CA SER A 24 -52.27 -14.82 -36.37
C SER A 24 -52.13 -15.44 -34.96
N LYS A 25 -52.98 -15.27 -33.94
CA LYS A 25 -54.45 -15.27 -33.77
C LYS A 25 -54.77 -14.55 -32.43
N LEU A 26 -55.68 -13.58 -32.39
CA LEU A 26 -57.11 -13.69 -32.02
C LEU A 26 -57.45 -14.17 -30.59
N SER A 27 -57.89 -13.22 -29.76
CA SER A 27 -59.24 -13.08 -29.17
C SER A 27 -59.84 -14.16 -28.22
N LYS A 28 -60.38 -13.65 -27.10
CA LYS A 28 -61.58 -14.04 -26.29
C LYS A 28 -61.43 -14.82 -24.96
N LYS A 29 -62.10 -14.21 -23.95
CA LYS A 29 -62.72 -14.77 -22.72
C LYS A 29 -61.74 -15.22 -21.61
N ALA A 30 -61.93 -14.94 -20.32
CA ALA A 30 -63.09 -14.50 -19.54
C ALA A 30 -62.61 -13.76 -18.27
N GLU A 31 -63.44 -12.83 -17.80
CA GLU A 31 -63.39 -12.22 -16.47
C GLU A 31 -63.64 -13.25 -15.37
N ILE A 32 -62.95 -13.16 -14.22
CA ILE A 32 -63.57 -13.29 -12.89
C ILE A 32 -62.87 -12.32 -11.91
N LYS A 33 -63.66 -11.37 -11.39
CA LYS A 33 -63.38 -10.47 -10.27
C LYS A 33 -63.04 -11.24 -8.98
N LYS A 34 -62.18 -10.68 -8.11
CA LYS A 34 -62.61 -9.95 -6.90
C LYS A 34 -61.44 -9.52 -6.03
N ASN A 35 -61.60 -8.30 -5.52
CA ASN A 35 -60.91 -7.68 -4.40
C ASN A 35 -60.69 -8.65 -3.23
N GLU A 36 -59.57 -8.50 -2.53
CA GLU A 36 -59.56 -8.41 -1.06
C GLU A 36 -58.23 -7.80 -0.56
N ASN A 37 -58.38 -6.81 0.32
CA ASN A 37 -57.33 -6.15 1.10
C ASN A 37 -56.95 -6.99 2.33
N TRP A 38 -55.77 -6.66 2.90
CA TRP A 38 -55.27 -6.88 4.28
C TRP A 38 -54.47 -8.17 4.58
N PRO A 39 -53.64 -8.19 5.65
CA PRO A 39 -52.67 -7.22 6.16
C PRO A 39 -51.25 -7.79 6.35
N PHE A 40 -50.32 -6.90 6.68
CA PHE A 40 -49.14 -7.13 7.53
C PHE A 40 -49.23 -8.37 8.45
N SER A 41 -48.28 -9.31 8.31
CA SER A 41 -47.54 -9.91 9.43
C SER A 41 -46.51 -10.93 8.90
N GLY A 42 -45.31 -10.93 9.50
CA GLY A 42 -44.50 -12.15 9.59
C GLY A 42 -43.49 -12.40 8.48
N LYS A 43 -42.26 -11.96 8.74
CA LYS A 43 -40.98 -12.36 8.12
C LYS A 43 -40.96 -13.81 7.62
N ASN A 44 -40.70 -14.03 6.33
CA ASN A 44 -39.45 -14.60 5.81
C ASN A 44 -39.59 -15.03 4.34
N LEU A 45 -38.45 -14.92 3.66
CA LEU A 45 -38.03 -15.64 2.46
C LEU A 45 -38.29 -15.01 1.08
N PHE A 46 -37.22 -14.31 0.63
CA PHE A 46 -36.56 -14.44 -0.69
C PHE A 46 -37.33 -13.81 -1.89
N PHE A 47 -36.75 -13.05 -2.83
CA PHE A 47 -35.41 -13.01 -3.40
C PHE A 47 -35.32 -11.78 -4.35
N PHE A 48 -34.10 -11.42 -4.75
CA PHE A 48 -33.68 -10.42 -5.77
C PHE A 48 -33.69 -8.95 -5.30
N SER A 49 -32.60 -8.19 -5.31
CA SER A 49 -31.31 -8.38 -5.97
C SER A 49 -30.27 -7.45 -5.34
N GLU A 50 -29.22 -8.01 -4.76
CA GLU A 50 -27.89 -7.38 -4.68
C GLU A 50 -26.89 -8.43 -4.15
N SER A 51 -26.60 -9.43 -4.97
CA SER A 51 -25.46 -10.32 -4.80
C SER A 51 -24.29 -9.79 -5.64
N PHE A 52 -23.78 -8.62 -5.25
CA PHE A 52 -22.48 -8.12 -5.70
C PHE A 52 -21.38 -8.69 -4.76
N PHE A 53 -20.68 -9.71 -5.26
CA PHE A 53 -19.27 -9.96 -4.99
C PHE A 53 -18.79 -10.12 -3.53
N ALA A 54 -19.51 -10.89 -2.72
CA ALA A 54 -18.97 -11.42 -1.45
C ALA A 54 -18.74 -12.94 -1.54
N ARG A 55 -17.65 -13.38 -2.19
CA ARG A 55 -16.90 -14.65 -1.94
C ARG A 55 -15.88 -14.96 -3.06
N ARG A 56 -14.64 -14.51 -2.86
CA ARG A 56 -13.33 -14.99 -3.38
C ARG A 56 -12.39 -13.78 -3.23
N LEU A 57 -11.38 -13.72 -2.39
CA LEU A 57 -10.48 -14.71 -1.81
C LEU A 57 -9.97 -14.14 -0.47
N SER A 58 -10.61 -14.51 0.63
CA SER A 58 -10.07 -14.36 1.97
C SER A 58 -9.61 -15.73 2.46
N HIS A 59 -8.71 -16.38 1.73
CA HIS A 59 -8.15 -17.68 2.13
C HIS A 59 -6.84 -18.00 1.37
N CYS A 60 -5.77 -17.30 1.74
CA CYS A 60 -4.40 -17.86 1.76
C CYS A 60 -3.74 -17.53 3.12
N ARG A 61 -4.51 -17.76 4.19
CA ARG A 61 -3.99 -18.39 5.40
C ARG A 61 -4.19 -19.91 5.19
N TYR A 62 -3.48 -20.76 5.92
CA TYR A 62 -3.30 -22.22 5.72
C TYR A 62 -2.26 -22.51 4.61
N LEU A 63 -1.07 -23.02 4.93
CA LEU A 63 -0.82 -24.29 5.62
C LEU A 63 0.24 -24.20 6.72
N CYS A 64 -0.20 -24.37 7.96
CA CYS A 64 0.54 -25.08 9.01
C CYS A 64 -0.54 -25.82 9.82
N TYR A 65 -0.93 -27.00 9.37
CA TYR A 65 -1.61 -27.96 10.22
C TYR A 65 -0.55 -28.74 10.99
N ALA A 66 -0.68 -28.81 12.32
CA ALA A 66 -0.77 -30.07 13.06
C ALA A 66 -0.72 -29.81 14.58
N LEU A 67 -1.73 -30.37 15.25
CA LEU A 67 -1.85 -30.72 16.67
C LEU A 67 -2.41 -29.68 17.66
N PRO A 68 -3.58 -29.99 18.27
CA PRO A 68 -4.18 -29.22 19.36
C PRO A 68 -3.51 -29.57 20.70
N GLY A 69 -3.38 -28.58 21.58
CA GLY A 69 -3.05 -28.82 22.98
C GLY A 69 -1.56 -28.67 23.35
N HIS A 70 -0.94 -27.54 23.04
CA HIS A 70 0.18 -27.07 23.85
C HIS A 70 0.19 -25.55 23.88
N VAL A 71 -0.24 -24.97 24.99
CA VAL A 71 -0.02 -23.56 25.28
C VAL A 71 1.50 -23.39 25.41
N PRO A 72 2.20 -22.57 24.59
CA PRO A 72 3.61 -22.35 24.82
C PRO A 72 3.74 -21.70 26.19
N SER A 73 4.36 -22.44 27.11
CA SER A 73 4.65 -21.97 28.45
C SER A 73 5.39 -20.63 28.35
N ARG A 74 4.81 -19.61 28.98
CA ARG A 74 5.46 -18.32 29.26
C ARG A 74 6.86 -18.67 29.78
N PRO A 75 7.96 -18.27 29.12
CA PRO A 75 9.28 -18.71 29.54
C PRO A 75 9.58 -18.09 30.92
N LYS A 76 9.32 -18.87 31.97
CA LYS A 76 9.78 -18.58 33.32
C LYS A 76 11.30 -18.69 33.29
N GLY A 77 11.97 -17.61 33.65
CA GLY A 77 13.39 -17.62 34.02
C GLY A 77 14.32 -18.21 32.99
N ARG A 78 14.52 -17.53 31.85
CA ARG A 78 15.85 -17.58 31.24
C ARG A 78 16.64 -16.44 31.86
N ARG A 79 17.66 -16.81 32.65
CA ARG A 79 18.78 -15.94 33.04
C ARG A 79 18.99 -14.95 31.91
N ALA A 80 19.03 -13.65 32.24
CA ALA A 80 19.44 -12.63 31.31
C ALA A 80 20.65 -13.20 30.56
N SER A 81 20.45 -13.51 29.28
CA SER A 81 21.57 -13.68 28.37
C SER A 81 22.16 -12.29 28.33
N ILE A 82 23.10 -12.07 29.25
CA ILE A 82 24.07 -11.02 29.20
C ILE A 82 24.77 -11.29 27.87
N TYR A 83 24.24 -10.73 26.79
CA TYR A 83 24.97 -10.58 25.55
C TYR A 83 26.06 -9.53 25.80
N ASN A 84 26.98 -9.85 26.71
CA ASN A 84 28.36 -9.41 26.66
C ASN A 84 29.08 -10.35 25.67
N SER A 85 28.56 -10.44 24.45
CA SER A 85 29.48 -10.32 23.33
C SER A 85 29.57 -8.84 23.14
N SER A 86 30.65 -8.27 23.66
CA SER A 86 31.14 -6.94 23.38
C SER A 86 30.76 -6.50 21.97
N ASP A 87 30.60 -5.18 21.82
CA ASP A 87 30.59 -4.46 20.56
C ASP A 87 31.75 -4.86 19.63
N ASN A 88 31.77 -6.10 19.09
CA ASN A 88 32.65 -6.63 18.06
C ASN A 88 32.20 -6.06 16.71
N LEU A 89 32.00 -4.76 16.72
CA LEU A 89 32.26 -3.87 15.62
C LEU A 89 33.64 -3.28 15.96
N GLY A 90 34.70 -4.06 15.85
CA GLY A 90 36.08 -3.58 16.05
C GLY A 90 36.43 -2.37 15.17
N TYR A 91 35.68 -2.20 14.06
CA TYR A 91 35.69 -1.03 13.18
C TYR A 91 35.07 0.26 13.77
N ILE A 92 34.49 0.24 14.97
CA ILE A 92 33.78 1.40 15.55
C ILE A 92 34.67 2.40 16.27
N ARG A 93 35.90 2.04 16.69
CA ARG A 93 36.70 2.95 17.53
C ARG A 93 37.06 4.28 16.84
N GLY A 94 36.99 4.38 15.51
CA GLY A 94 37.19 5.63 14.74
C GLY A 94 35.94 6.21 14.06
N LEU A 95 34.75 5.66 14.29
CA LEU A 95 33.51 6.07 13.62
C LEU A 95 32.88 7.30 14.29
N HIS A 96 32.38 8.25 13.50
CA HIS A 96 31.65 9.42 14.02
C HIS A 96 30.43 8.95 14.83
N SER A 97 30.20 9.52 16.03
CA SER A 97 29.13 9.10 16.97
C SER A 97 27.75 8.96 16.29
N LYS A 98 27.44 9.87 15.36
CA LYS A 98 26.19 9.86 14.58
C LYS A 98 26.07 8.65 13.64
N GLN A 99 27.13 8.27 12.94
CA GLN A 99 27.12 7.12 12.02
C GLN A 99 26.93 5.80 12.78
N LYS A 100 27.56 5.67 13.95
CA LYS A 100 27.35 4.54 14.87
C LYS A 100 25.88 4.42 15.28
N GLN A 101 25.23 5.55 15.60
CA GLN A 101 23.81 5.56 15.96
C GLN A 101 22.91 5.13 14.80
N LEU A 102 23.20 5.55 13.56
CA LEU A 102 22.45 5.13 12.37
C LEU A 102 22.51 3.63 12.15
N ILE A 103 23.69 3.02 12.24
CA ILE A 103 23.85 1.56 12.10
C ILE A 103 23.12 0.83 13.24
N LYS A 104 23.20 1.35 14.47
CA LYS A 104 22.45 0.79 15.61
C LYS A 104 20.94 0.83 15.37
N LYS A 105 20.41 1.96 14.87
CA LYS A 105 18.98 2.09 14.50
C LYS A 105 18.61 1.11 13.39
N LEU A 106 19.44 0.97 12.36
CA LEU A 106 19.25 0.04 11.24
C LEU A 106 19.10 -1.41 11.73
N VAL A 107 20.04 -1.88 12.55
CA VAL A 107 20.02 -3.24 13.12
C VAL A 107 18.77 -3.46 13.98
N HIS A 108 18.39 -2.47 14.81
CA HIS A 108 17.21 -2.60 15.67
C HIS A 108 15.89 -2.60 14.89
N ILE A 109 15.76 -1.78 13.84
CA ILE A 109 14.53 -1.73 13.03
C ILE A 109 14.41 -2.98 12.13
N CYS A 110 15.54 -3.55 11.69
CA CYS A 110 15.60 -4.82 10.98
C CYS A 110 15.28 -6.04 11.89
N MET A 111 15.20 -5.86 13.20
CA MET A 111 14.98 -6.93 14.16
C MET A 111 13.53 -7.39 14.21
N ILE A 112 13.33 -8.69 13.98
CA ILE A 112 12.05 -9.39 14.07
C ILE A 112 12.15 -10.40 15.23
N ASP A 113 11.11 -10.50 16.05
CA ASP A 113 11.04 -11.38 17.24
C ASP A 113 12.17 -11.20 18.27
N GLY A 114 12.83 -10.04 18.31
CA GLY A 114 13.98 -9.81 19.20
C GLY A 114 15.26 -10.55 18.80
N LYS A 115 15.33 -11.14 17.61
CA LYS A 115 16.49 -11.92 17.13
C LYS A 115 17.62 -11.04 16.59
N LYS A 116 18.33 -10.36 17.49
CA LYS A 116 19.41 -9.41 17.15
C LYS A 116 20.55 -10.01 16.31
N THR A 117 20.93 -11.26 16.58
CA THR A 117 22.01 -11.95 15.86
C THR A 117 21.70 -12.11 14.37
N ARG A 118 20.45 -12.47 14.04
CA ARG A 118 20.01 -12.64 12.65
C ARG A 118 20.02 -11.31 11.90
N SER A 119 19.52 -10.24 12.52
CA SER A 119 19.50 -8.91 11.91
C SER A 119 20.90 -8.33 11.71
N ARG A 120 21.82 -8.57 12.65
CA ARG A 120 23.24 -8.23 12.46
C ARG A 120 23.83 -8.94 11.24
N ALA A 121 23.58 -10.26 11.10
CA ALA A 121 24.07 -11.03 9.97
C ALA A 121 23.55 -10.49 8.62
N ILE A 122 22.26 -10.19 8.54
CA ILE A 122 21.62 -9.56 7.37
C ILE A 122 22.33 -8.25 7.02
N VAL A 123 22.47 -7.34 7.99
CA VAL A 123 23.10 -6.03 7.78
C VAL A 123 24.56 -6.17 7.34
N TYR A 124 25.33 -7.08 7.92
CA TYR A 124 26.72 -7.30 7.50
C TYR A 124 26.82 -7.83 6.07
N LYS A 125 25.94 -8.77 5.68
CA LYS A 125 25.86 -9.25 4.31
C LYS A 125 25.50 -8.12 3.33
N THR A 126 24.59 -7.23 3.73
CA THR A 126 24.21 -6.06 2.90
C THR A 126 25.39 -5.13 2.69
N PHE A 127 26.20 -4.90 3.71
CA PHE A 127 27.41 -4.08 3.63
C PHE A 127 28.47 -4.74 2.76
N HIS A 128 28.60 -6.07 2.79
CA HIS A 128 29.48 -6.79 1.89
C HIS A 128 29.07 -6.62 0.42
N CYS A 129 27.77 -6.65 0.10
CA CYS A 129 27.28 -6.36 -1.25
C CYS A 129 27.57 -4.91 -1.66
N LEU A 130 27.36 -3.95 -0.76
CA LEU A 130 27.60 -2.53 -1.04
C LEU A 130 29.08 -2.16 -1.18
N ALA A 131 29.99 -2.92 -0.57
CA ALA A 131 31.43 -2.69 -0.64
C ALA A 131 31.96 -2.69 -2.08
N GLN A 132 31.29 -3.39 -3.00
CA GLN A 132 31.63 -3.44 -4.42
C GLN A 132 31.39 -2.11 -5.15
N HIS A 133 30.56 -1.22 -4.58
CA HIS A 133 30.13 0.02 -5.23
C HIS A 133 30.78 1.28 -4.62
N GLY A 134 31.55 1.16 -3.53
CA GLY A 134 32.30 2.26 -2.91
C GLY A 134 32.14 2.35 -1.39
N ASP A 135 32.32 3.56 -0.87
CA ASP A 135 32.28 3.85 0.58
C ASP A 135 30.89 3.60 1.18
N ILE A 136 30.74 2.46 1.88
CA ILE A 136 29.47 1.98 2.47
C ILE A 136 28.82 3.04 3.37
N LEU A 137 29.61 3.69 4.22
CA LEU A 137 29.10 4.69 5.17
C LEU A 137 28.56 5.93 4.46
N ARG A 138 29.26 6.39 3.41
CA ARG A 138 28.83 7.55 2.62
C ARG A 138 27.54 7.22 1.86
N LEU A 139 27.49 6.04 1.23
CA LEU A 139 26.28 5.57 0.53
C LEU A 139 25.09 5.49 1.49
N LEU A 140 25.27 4.92 2.68
CA LEU A 140 24.20 4.79 3.67
C LEU A 140 23.69 6.16 4.16
N VAL A 141 24.60 7.10 4.49
CA VAL A 141 24.23 8.44 4.93
C VAL A 141 23.48 9.18 3.82
N ASN A 142 24.01 9.17 2.60
CA ASN A 142 23.38 9.82 1.44
C ASN A 142 22.00 9.23 1.13
N ALA A 143 21.86 7.90 1.18
CA ALA A 143 20.57 7.23 0.99
C ALA A 143 19.55 7.66 2.04
N ILE A 144 19.94 7.69 3.33
CA ILE A 144 19.05 8.10 4.42
C ILE A 144 18.65 9.57 4.24
N GLU A 145 19.58 10.47 3.94
CA GLU A 145 19.29 11.89 3.71
C GLU A 145 18.31 12.11 2.57
N ASN A 146 18.44 11.33 1.50
CA ASN A 146 17.51 11.37 0.38
C ASN A 146 16.11 10.87 0.76
N VAL A 147 15.98 9.82 1.57
CA VAL A 147 14.66 9.25 1.91
C VAL A 147 14.00 10.00 3.08
N LYS A 148 14.77 10.74 3.88
CA LYS A 148 14.33 11.47 5.07
C LYS A 148 13.15 12.42 4.77
N PRO A 149 11.96 12.20 5.37
CA PRO A 149 10.84 13.12 5.24
C PRO A 149 10.99 14.32 6.19
N VAL A 150 10.69 15.53 5.71
CA VAL A 150 10.66 16.75 6.52
C VAL A 150 9.33 16.92 7.28
N CYS A 151 8.23 16.65 6.59
CA CYS A 151 6.87 16.73 7.12
C CYS A 151 6.16 15.38 7.05
N GLU A 152 5.26 15.15 8.01
CA GLU A 152 4.24 14.10 7.99
C GLU A 152 2.86 14.75 7.92
N VAL A 153 1.86 13.92 7.64
CA VAL A 153 0.46 14.34 7.59
C VAL A 153 -0.31 13.54 8.62
N LYS A 154 -1.06 14.22 9.49
CA LYS A 154 -1.93 13.61 10.50
C LYS A 154 -3.39 13.81 10.13
N LYS A 155 -4.24 12.82 10.42
CA LYS A 155 -5.69 12.93 10.23
C LYS A 155 -6.30 13.64 11.43
N VAL A 156 -7.05 14.72 11.18
CA VAL A 156 -7.70 15.53 12.22
C VAL A 156 -9.15 15.74 11.81
N ARG A 157 -10.09 15.63 12.76
CA ARG A 157 -11.51 15.83 12.50
C ARG A 157 -11.89 17.28 12.79
N ILE A 158 -12.33 18.00 11.75
CA ILE A 158 -12.66 19.43 11.78
C ILE A 158 -14.03 19.60 11.14
N SER A 159 -14.96 20.22 11.88
CA SER A 159 -16.30 20.61 11.38
C SER A 159 -17.01 19.48 10.62
N GLY A 160 -17.07 18.29 11.21
CA GLY A 160 -17.77 17.13 10.62
C GLY A 160 -17.02 16.39 9.51
N THR A 161 -15.89 16.91 9.02
CA THR A 161 -15.03 16.26 8.00
C THR A 161 -13.67 15.87 8.59
N THR A 162 -12.98 14.91 7.97
CA THR A 162 -11.64 14.50 8.40
C THR A 162 -10.62 15.06 7.42
N GLN A 163 -9.85 16.04 7.87
CA GLN A 163 -8.83 16.71 7.08
C GLN A 163 -7.43 16.18 7.42
N LEU A 164 -6.52 16.40 6.49
CA LEU A 164 -5.13 16.02 6.60
C LEU A 164 -4.31 17.24 7.02
N VAL A 165 -3.81 17.25 8.25
CA VAL A 165 -3.04 18.37 8.80
C VAL A 165 -1.54 18.06 8.72
N PRO A 166 -0.75 18.87 7.99
CA PRO A 166 0.70 18.66 7.90
C PRO A 166 1.43 19.09 9.19
N SER A 167 2.46 18.35 9.56
CA SER A 167 3.31 18.61 10.73
C SER A 167 4.78 18.34 10.44
N ILE A 168 5.66 19.18 10.99
CA ILE A 168 7.11 18.98 10.92
C ILE A 168 7.50 17.82 11.85
N ILE A 169 8.45 17.01 11.40
CA ILE A 169 8.95 15.83 12.11
C ILE A 169 10.30 16.14 12.77
N ALA A 170 10.51 15.70 14.01
CA ALA A 170 11.82 15.77 14.67
C ALA A 170 12.87 14.88 13.99
N THR A 171 14.12 15.36 13.88
CA THR A 171 15.22 14.71 13.14
C THR A 171 15.43 13.23 13.47
N ASN A 172 15.40 12.86 14.75
CA ASN A 172 15.53 11.47 15.21
C ASN A 172 14.45 10.54 14.63
N ARG A 173 13.21 11.04 14.54
CA ARG A 173 12.08 10.31 13.97
C ARG A 173 12.18 10.29 12.44
N GLN A 174 12.66 11.35 11.81
CA GLN A 174 12.87 11.38 10.35
C GLN A 174 13.82 10.26 9.90
N GLU A 175 14.97 10.11 10.58
CA GLU A 175 15.93 9.03 10.31
C GLU A 175 15.30 7.64 10.49
N THR A 176 14.51 7.48 11.56
CA THR A 176 13.83 6.22 11.86
C THR A 176 12.80 5.85 10.78
N LEU A 177 12.03 6.83 10.30
CA LEU A 177 11.07 6.66 9.22
C LEU A 177 11.77 6.31 7.89
N ALA A 178 12.88 6.98 7.58
CA ALA A 178 13.64 6.70 6.38
C ALA A 178 14.15 5.26 6.34
N ILE A 179 14.80 4.82 7.42
CA ILE A 179 15.29 3.44 7.57
C ILE A 179 14.15 2.43 7.44
N ARG A 180 13.01 2.70 8.10
CA ARG A 180 11.84 1.82 8.03
C ARG A 180 11.31 1.69 6.61
N TRP A 181 11.20 2.79 5.87
CA TRP A 181 10.70 2.73 4.49
C TRP A 181 11.64 2.02 3.54
N MET A 182 12.95 2.14 3.73
CA MET A 182 13.94 1.37 2.97
C MET A 182 13.80 -0.14 3.22
N LEU A 183 13.65 -0.55 4.49
CA LEU A 183 13.43 -1.95 4.85
C LEU A 183 12.09 -2.49 4.31
N GLU A 184 11.01 -1.69 4.39
CA GLU A 184 9.71 -2.04 3.79
C GLU A 184 9.82 -2.23 2.27
N ALA A 185 10.57 -1.35 1.59
CA ALA A 185 10.77 -1.44 0.15
C ALA A 185 11.62 -2.67 -0.23
N ALA A 186 12.69 -2.94 0.50
CA ALA A 186 13.50 -4.15 0.33
C ALA A 186 12.69 -5.43 0.56
N ALA A 187 11.83 -5.46 1.60
CA ALA A 187 10.94 -6.59 1.86
C ALA A 187 9.92 -6.80 0.73
N LYS A 188 9.35 -5.72 0.17
CA LYS A 188 8.47 -5.80 -1.01
C LYS A 188 9.21 -6.35 -2.23
N ARG A 189 10.46 -5.91 -2.48
CA ARG A 189 11.29 -6.47 -3.56
C ARG A 189 11.54 -7.96 -3.39
N HIS A 190 11.87 -8.39 -2.17
CA HIS A 190 12.10 -9.80 -1.84
C HIS A 190 10.86 -10.68 -2.11
N ILE A 191 9.66 -10.19 -1.74
CA ILE A 191 8.40 -10.91 -2.03
C ILE A 191 8.18 -11.06 -3.53
N ASN A 192 8.44 -10.00 -4.31
CA ASN A 192 8.25 -10.01 -5.75
C ASN A 192 9.31 -10.84 -6.49
N LYS A 193 10.56 -10.79 -6.03
CA LYS A 193 11.72 -11.49 -6.60
C LYS A 193 12.17 -12.61 -5.65
N LYS A 194 11.40 -13.70 -5.59
CA LYS A 194 11.66 -14.84 -4.68
C LYS A 194 13.07 -15.44 -4.77
N SER A 195 13.78 -15.23 -5.89
CA SER A 195 15.15 -15.70 -6.09
C SER A 195 16.21 -14.89 -5.35
N MET A 196 15.90 -13.65 -4.95
CA MET A 196 16.90 -12.75 -4.37
C MET A 196 16.84 -12.78 -2.85
N SER A 197 18.02 -12.82 -2.22
CA SER A 197 18.11 -12.70 -0.77
C SER A 197 17.69 -11.31 -0.31
N LEU A 198 17.14 -11.21 0.91
CA LEU A 198 16.76 -9.93 1.51
C LEU A 198 17.94 -8.96 1.58
N ASP A 199 19.14 -9.50 1.83
CA ASP A 199 20.38 -8.75 1.98
C ASP A 199 20.74 -7.99 0.69
N GLN A 200 20.63 -8.67 -0.46
CA GLN A 200 20.84 -8.07 -1.79
C GLN A 200 19.74 -7.04 -2.11
N CYS A 201 18.48 -7.37 -1.85
CA CYS A 201 17.36 -6.45 -2.09
C CYS A 201 17.51 -5.14 -1.30
N LEU A 202 18.03 -5.22 -0.06
CA LEU A 202 18.29 -4.04 0.76
C LEU A 202 19.51 -3.25 0.26
N ALA A 203 20.57 -3.92 -0.20
CA ALA A 203 21.70 -3.26 -0.84
C ALA A 203 21.27 -2.48 -2.10
N ASP A 204 20.47 -3.11 -2.96
CA ASP A 204 19.93 -2.46 -4.17
C ASP A 204 19.07 -1.24 -3.82
N GLU A 205 18.21 -1.33 -2.81
CA GLU A 205 17.38 -0.18 -2.39
C GLU A 205 18.23 0.96 -1.80
N ILE A 206 19.30 0.65 -1.06
CA ILE A 206 20.25 1.67 -0.57
C ILE A 206 20.94 2.38 -1.76
N LEU A 207 21.35 1.61 -2.76
CA LEU A 207 22.01 2.11 -3.95
C LEU A 207 21.07 3.00 -4.77
N ASP A 208 19.84 2.56 -5.00
CA ASP A 208 18.81 3.35 -5.68
C ASP A 208 18.48 4.63 -4.90
N ALA A 209 18.31 4.53 -3.58
CA ALA A 209 18.02 5.68 -2.72
C ALA A 209 19.16 6.71 -2.73
N SER A 210 20.41 6.28 -2.81
CA SER A 210 21.56 7.19 -2.94
C SER A 210 21.51 8.00 -4.25
N ARG A 211 20.98 7.39 -5.31
CA ARG A 211 20.75 8.01 -6.63
C ARG A 211 19.42 8.77 -6.72
N LYS A 212 18.73 8.99 -5.60
CA LYS A 212 17.39 9.63 -5.51
C LYS A 212 16.32 8.87 -6.31
N MET A 213 16.49 7.56 -6.45
CA MET A 213 15.54 6.65 -7.07
C MET A 213 15.00 5.65 -6.04
N GLY A 214 14.08 4.78 -6.46
CA GLY A 214 13.55 3.70 -5.63
C GLY A 214 12.19 3.99 -4.99
N ILE A 215 11.64 2.94 -4.38
CA ILE A 215 10.28 2.95 -3.83
C ILE A 215 10.25 3.77 -2.54
N ALA A 216 11.30 3.70 -1.73
CA ALA A 216 11.40 4.46 -0.49
C ALA A 216 11.42 5.98 -0.76
N ARG A 217 12.16 6.42 -1.78
CA ARG A 217 12.21 7.83 -2.18
C ARG A 217 10.87 8.32 -2.74
N LYS A 218 10.22 7.52 -3.60
CA LYS A 218 8.89 7.83 -4.12
C LYS A 218 7.87 8.06 -3.01
N LYS A 219 7.87 7.19 -1.98
CA LYS A 219 6.99 7.32 -0.80
C LYS A 219 7.18 8.64 -0.05
N ARG A 220 8.43 9.11 0.07
CA ARG A 220 8.75 10.42 0.65
C ARG A 220 8.18 11.57 -0.19
N ASP A 221 8.37 11.50 -1.50
CA ASP A 221 7.91 12.53 -2.44
C ASP A 221 6.38 12.63 -2.47
N ASP A 222 5.70 11.48 -2.44
CA ASP A 222 4.23 11.41 -2.36
C ASP A 222 3.71 12.05 -1.06
N LEU A 223 4.39 11.81 0.06
CA LEU A 223 4.05 12.45 1.35
C LEU A 223 4.28 13.96 1.33
N HIS A 224 5.34 14.45 0.70
CA HIS A 224 5.59 15.89 0.59
C HIS A 224 4.58 16.58 -0.32
N LYS A 225 4.22 15.96 -1.46
CA LYS A 225 3.13 16.45 -2.33
C LYS A 225 1.81 16.51 -1.58
N LEU A 226 1.48 15.47 -0.80
CA LEU A 226 0.28 15.43 0.02
C LEU A 226 0.27 16.51 1.10
N ALA A 227 1.40 16.73 1.76
CA ALA A 227 1.55 17.80 2.76
C ALA A 227 1.43 19.20 2.13
N GLN A 228 1.99 19.39 0.93
CA GLN A 228 1.91 20.65 0.19
C GLN A 228 0.48 20.97 -0.24
N ALA A 229 -0.27 19.99 -0.73
CA ALA A 229 -1.67 20.13 -1.09
C ALA A 229 -2.55 20.58 0.09
N ASN A 230 -2.20 20.16 1.31
CA ASN A 230 -2.95 20.45 2.53
C ASN A 230 -2.30 21.52 3.43
N ARG A 231 -1.41 22.37 2.87
CA ARG A 231 -0.67 23.38 3.64
C ARG A 231 -1.59 24.36 4.39
N SER A 232 -2.75 24.66 3.83
CA SER A 232 -3.75 25.56 4.41
C SER A 232 -4.30 25.10 5.75
N PHE A 233 -4.25 23.80 6.08
CA PHE A 233 -4.77 23.26 7.33
C PHE A 233 -3.72 23.22 8.46
N SER A 234 -2.51 23.74 8.22
CA SER A 234 -1.40 23.68 9.19
C SER A 234 -1.68 24.38 10.53
N HIS A 235 -2.61 25.33 10.57
CA HIS A 235 -3.03 26.02 11.80
C HIS A 235 -3.89 25.15 12.72
N TYR A 236 -4.47 24.07 12.23
CA TYR A 236 -5.23 23.11 13.05
C TYR A 236 -4.34 22.14 13.83
N ARG A 237 -3.10 22.54 14.14
CA ARG A 237 -2.17 21.78 14.96
C ARG A 237 -2.25 22.28 16.40
N TRP A 238 -2.96 21.54 17.24
CA TRP A 238 -3.08 21.80 18.69
C TRP A 238 -2.38 20.74 19.56
N TRP A 239 -1.48 19.95 18.96
CA TRP A 239 -0.65 18.95 19.66
C TRP A 239 0.84 19.30 19.63
#